data_AF-A0A7C1QNM2-F1
#
_entry.id   AF-A0A7C1QNM2-F1
#
_cell.length_a   1.000
_cell.length_b   1.000
_cell.length_c   1.000
_cell.angle_alpha   90.00
_cell.angle_beta   90.00
_cell.angle_gamma   90.00
#
_symmetry.space_group_name_H-M   'P 1'
#
loop_
_entity.id
_entity.type
_entity.pdbx_description
1 polymer ?
#
loop_
_entity_poly.entity_id
_entity_poly.type
_entity_poly.pdbx_seq_one_letter_code
_entity_poly.pdbx_strand_id
1 'polypeptide(L)'
;MRLQKLVSLMKERNFDGALISPGTNLYYLTGLHIHEAGERLTVLVVNADGEYRLLAPGLYENVVRNYPVTFWRDGENPYDKLAWTLAELHLSGGRLLIEDTMRADWLINVMKLGPFEFHPLSSLVK
;
A
#
# COMPACT_ATOMS: atom_id res chain seq x y z
N MET A 1 16.17 -2.37 9.00
CA MET A 1 14.77 -2.84 8.91
C MET A 1 14.41 -3.08 7.45
N ARG A 2 13.65 -4.12 7.09
CA ARG A 2 13.39 -4.49 5.68
C ARG A 2 12.66 -3.40 4.88
N LEU A 3 11.69 -2.73 5.51
CA LEU A 3 10.99 -1.59 4.93
C LEU A 3 11.95 -0.45 4.55
N GLN A 4 12.93 -0.14 5.38
CA GLN A 4 13.93 0.90 5.08
C GLN A 4 14.79 0.54 3.86
N LYS A 5 15.05 -0.75 3.62
CA LYS A 5 15.74 -1.19 2.40
C LYS A 5 14.88 -0.98 1.16
N LEU A 6 13.57 -1.24 1.23
CA LEU A 6 12.63 -0.90 0.16
C LEU A 6 12.67 0.60 -0.15
N VAL A 7 12.59 1.44 0.89
CA VAL A 7 12.64 2.91 0.78
C VAL A 7 13.92 3.37 0.07
N SER A 8 15.08 2.86 0.47
CA SER A 8 16.35 3.19 -0.22
C SER A 8 16.35 2.78 -1.70
N LEU A 9 15.83 1.60 -2.03
CA LEU A 9 15.73 1.12 -3.42
C LEU A 9 14.76 1.96 -4.24
N MET A 10 13.63 2.39 -3.66
CA MET A 10 12.69 3.31 -4.32
C MET A 10 13.37 4.64 -4.67
N LYS A 11 14.09 5.24 -3.69
CA LYS A 11 14.87 6.46 -3.94
C LYS A 11 15.93 6.27 -5.03
N GLU A 12 16.68 5.16 -4.99
CA GLU A 12 17.73 4.86 -5.99
C GLU A 12 17.18 4.69 -7.42
N ARG A 13 15.92 4.27 -7.55
CA ARG A 13 15.27 3.98 -8.84
C ARG A 13 14.24 5.03 -9.26
N ASN A 14 14.20 6.16 -8.55
CA ASN A 14 13.27 7.28 -8.78
C ASN A 14 11.79 6.85 -8.76
N PHE A 15 11.40 6.06 -7.76
CA PHE A 15 10.00 5.77 -7.45
C PHE A 15 9.53 6.63 -6.29
N ASP A 16 8.32 7.14 -6.39
CA ASP A 16 7.72 8.05 -5.41
C ASP A 16 7.04 7.27 -4.27
N GLY A 17 6.59 6.05 -4.53
CA GLY A 17 6.00 5.20 -3.50
C GLY A 17 5.67 3.78 -3.95
N ALA A 18 5.08 3.01 -3.05
CA ALA A 18 4.61 1.66 -3.28
C ALA A 18 3.24 1.40 -2.65
N LEU A 19 2.41 0.62 -3.34
CA LEU A 19 1.14 0.09 -2.86
C LEU A 19 1.23 -1.43 -2.77
N ILE A 20 1.17 -1.95 -1.54
CA ILE A 20 1.44 -3.35 -1.25
C ILE A 20 0.19 -4.00 -0.67
N SER A 21 -0.48 -4.83 -1.45
CA SER A 21 -1.61 -5.65 -0.98
C SER A 21 -1.15 -6.84 -0.13
N PRO A 22 -2.05 -7.48 0.65
CA PRO A 22 -1.72 -8.68 1.41
C PRO A 22 -1.10 -9.78 0.56
N GLY A 23 -0.01 -10.36 1.07
CA GLY A 23 0.79 -11.37 0.38
C GLY A 23 2.19 -11.50 0.98
N THR A 24 3.08 -12.19 0.27
CA THR A 24 4.44 -12.47 0.73
C THR A 24 5.25 -11.21 1.00
N ASN A 25 5.13 -10.17 0.15
CA ASN A 25 5.89 -8.94 0.32
C ASN A 25 5.42 -8.13 1.53
N LEU A 26 4.11 -8.02 1.76
CA LEU A 26 3.58 -7.37 2.97
C LEU A 26 4.14 -8.04 4.23
N TYR A 27 4.04 -9.38 4.28
CA TYR A 27 4.56 -10.16 5.40
C TYR A 27 6.07 -9.96 5.56
N TYR A 28 6.84 -10.06 4.47
CA TYR A 28 8.28 -9.90 4.49
C TYR A 28 8.70 -8.53 5.05
N LEU A 29 8.02 -7.45 4.63
CA LEU A 29 8.38 -6.07 4.97
C LEU A 29 7.94 -5.67 6.39
N THR A 30 6.81 -6.20 6.86
CA THR A 30 6.13 -5.71 8.07
C THR A 30 5.96 -6.74 9.19
N GLY A 31 6.02 -8.03 8.86
CA GLY A 31 5.64 -9.12 9.76
C GLY A 31 4.13 -9.27 9.96
N LEU A 32 3.29 -8.43 9.33
CA LEU A 32 1.84 -8.52 9.45
C LEU A 32 1.31 -9.74 8.70
N HIS A 33 0.51 -10.54 9.41
CA HIS A 33 -0.23 -11.67 8.86
C HIS A 33 -1.68 -11.27 8.63
N ILE A 34 -1.97 -10.77 7.43
CA ILE A 34 -3.33 -10.45 7.01
C ILE A 34 -3.81 -11.60 6.13
N HIS A 35 -4.55 -12.53 6.73
CA HIS A 35 -5.20 -13.62 6.01
C HIS A 35 -6.54 -13.13 5.44
N GLU A 36 -6.86 -13.51 4.20
CA GLU A 36 -8.21 -13.41 3.64
C GLU A 36 -8.80 -11.99 3.55
N ALA A 37 -8.05 -11.04 2.99
CA ALA A 37 -8.65 -9.75 2.63
C ALA A 37 -9.81 -9.88 1.63
N GLY A 38 -9.86 -10.97 0.85
CA GLY A 38 -10.94 -11.24 -0.09
C GLY A 38 -11.12 -10.08 -1.05
N GLU A 39 -12.30 -9.46 -1.04
CA GLU A 39 -12.61 -8.24 -1.80
C GLU A 39 -12.44 -6.92 -1.03
N ARG A 40 -12.22 -7.02 0.28
CA ARG A 40 -12.09 -5.86 1.16
C ARG A 40 -10.70 -5.24 1.00
N LEU A 41 -10.67 -4.06 0.39
CA LEU A 41 -9.44 -3.30 0.12
C LEU A 41 -8.56 -3.24 1.36
N THR A 42 -7.36 -3.80 1.23
CA THR A 42 -6.31 -3.73 2.24
C THR A 42 -5.01 -3.41 1.51
N VAL A 43 -4.33 -2.35 1.91
CA VAL A 43 -3.13 -1.89 1.20
C VAL A 43 -2.19 -1.16 2.15
N LEU A 44 -0.91 -1.52 2.12
CA LEU A 44 0.14 -0.73 2.71
C LEU A 44 0.60 0.31 1.70
N VAL A 45 0.51 1.59 2.07
CA VAL A 45 1.06 2.71 1.30
C VAL A 45 2.40 3.09 1.91
N VAL A 46 3.43 3.21 1.08
CA VAL A 46 4.78 3.64 1.49
C VAL A 46 5.23 4.74 0.54
N ASN A 47 5.67 5.89 1.06
CA ASN A 47 6.28 6.92 0.23
C ASN A 47 7.81 6.76 0.16
N ALA A 48 8.43 7.45 -0.78
CA ALA A 48 9.88 7.42 -0.97
C ALA A 48 10.64 7.93 0.26
N ASP A 49 10.04 8.77 1.11
CA ASP A 49 10.68 9.29 2.33
C ASP A 49 10.62 8.35 3.54
N GLY A 50 9.94 7.21 3.39
CA GLY A 50 9.86 6.18 4.40
C GLY A 50 8.73 6.37 5.41
N GLU A 51 7.80 7.28 5.13
CA GLU A 51 6.50 7.33 5.77
C GLU A 51 5.59 6.25 5.15
N TYR A 52 4.75 5.64 5.99
CA TYR A 52 3.87 4.58 5.54
C TYR A 52 2.61 4.50 6.38
N ARG A 53 1.56 3.97 5.78
CA ARG A 53 0.28 3.73 6.45
C ARG A 53 -0.41 2.53 5.83
N LEU A 54 -0.88 1.62 6.67
CA LEU A 54 -1.77 0.54 6.27
C LEU A 54 -3.21 1.06 6.23
N LEU A 55 -3.91 0.83 5.13
CA LEU A 55 -5.37 0.90 5.08
C LEU A 55 -5.92 -0.52 5.19
N ALA A 56 -6.81 -0.78 6.15
CA ALA A 56 -7.38 -2.11 6.37
C ALA A 56 -8.83 -2.05 6.88
N PRO A 57 -9.64 -3.11 6.67
CA PRO A 57 -10.94 -3.24 7.29
C PRO A 57 -10.85 -3.25 8.82
N GLY A 58 -11.87 -2.69 9.50
CA GLY A 58 -11.96 -2.68 10.97
C GLY A 58 -11.94 -4.07 11.62
N LEU A 59 -12.26 -5.12 10.86
CA LEU A 59 -12.13 -6.52 11.30
C LEU A 59 -10.69 -6.85 11.75
N TYR A 60 -9.68 -6.16 11.22
CA TYR A 60 -8.27 -6.36 11.55
C TYR A 60 -7.77 -5.54 12.75
N GLU A 61 -8.62 -4.77 13.45
CA GLU A 61 -8.22 -3.99 14.64
C GLU A 61 -7.54 -4.84 15.71
N ASN A 62 -7.95 -6.11 15.86
CA ASN A 62 -7.33 -7.02 16.81
C ASN A 62 -6.01 -7.62 16.33
N VAL A 63 -5.78 -7.66 15.02
CA VAL A 63 -4.60 -8.24 14.38
C VAL A 63 -3.50 -7.20 14.20
N VAL A 64 -3.88 -6.00 13.78
CA VAL A 64 -2.96 -4.89 13.49
C VAL A 64 -2.91 -3.97 14.71
N ARG A 65 -1.94 -4.22 15.59
CA ARG A 65 -1.69 -3.41 16.80
C ARG A 65 -0.33 -2.72 16.70
N ASN A 66 -0.22 -1.50 17.22
CA ASN A 66 1.03 -0.72 17.23
C ASN A 66 1.65 -0.51 15.84
N TYR A 67 0.83 -0.43 14.81
CA TYR A 67 1.23 -0.17 13.42
C TYR A 67 0.52 1.10 12.93
N PRO A 68 1.15 1.96 12.09
CA PRO A 68 0.47 3.09 11.47
C PRO A 68 -0.65 2.58 10.55
N VAL A 69 -1.89 2.61 11.03
CA VAL A 69 -3.05 2.03 10.34
C VAL A 69 -4.24 2.98 10.36
N THR A 70 -4.94 3.07 9.23
CA THR A 70 -6.28 3.65 9.11
C THR A 70 -7.25 2.51 8.87
N PHE A 71 -8.25 2.40 9.74
CA PHE A 71 -9.32 1.43 9.56
C PHE A 71 -10.50 2.02 8.79
N TRP A 72 -11.15 1.18 7.99
CA TRP A 72 -12.42 1.47 7.34
C TRP A 72 -13.48 0.43 7.70
N ARG A 73 -14.75 0.84 7.72
CA ARG A 73 -15.89 0.02 8.11
C ARG A 73 -16.78 -0.28 6.92
N ASP A 74 -17.48 -1.40 6.99
CA ASP A 74 -18.50 -1.74 5.99
C ASP A 74 -19.53 -0.59 5.89
N GLY A 75 -19.81 -0.15 4.66
CA GLY A 75 -20.62 1.04 4.37
C GLY A 75 -19.81 2.31 4.06
N GLU A 76 -18.52 2.35 4.39
CA GLU A 76 -17.60 3.40 3.92
C GLU A 76 -16.99 3.02 2.56
N ASN A 77 -16.64 4.02 1.75
CA ASN A 77 -15.86 3.78 0.54
C ASN A 77 -14.36 3.71 0.89
N PRO A 78 -13.71 2.55 0.76
CA PRO A 78 -12.31 2.41 1.14
C PRO A 78 -11.37 3.17 0.20
N TYR A 79 -11.77 3.44 -1.04
CA TYR A 79 -10.96 4.20 -1.99
C TYR A 79 -10.93 5.70 -1.68
N ASP A 80 -11.99 6.23 -1.05
CA ASP A 80 -11.96 7.61 -0.55
C ASP A 80 -10.94 7.71 0.58
N LYS A 81 -10.92 6.76 1.52
CA LYS A 81 -9.88 6.74 2.57
C LYS A 81 -8.48 6.49 2.02
N LEU A 82 -8.35 5.71 0.94
CA LEU A 82 -7.07 5.53 0.27
C LEU A 82 -6.58 6.84 -0.35
N ALA A 83 -7.46 7.60 -1.01
CA ALA A 83 -7.11 8.91 -1.56
C ALA A 83 -6.63 9.88 -0.47
N TRP A 84 -7.28 9.89 0.69
CA TRP A 84 -6.85 10.69 1.84
C TRP A 84 -5.49 10.22 2.38
N THR A 85 -5.28 8.91 2.49
CA THR A 85 -4.01 8.32 2.93
C THR A 85 -2.87 8.68 1.97
N LEU A 86 -3.11 8.62 0.66
CA LEU A 86 -2.17 9.03 -0.38
C LEU A 86 -1.80 10.51 -0.23
N ALA A 87 -2.79 11.38 -0.03
CA ALA A 87 -2.56 12.81 0.18
C ALA A 87 -1.74 13.12 1.45
N GLU A 88 -2.04 12.46 2.57
CA GLU A 88 -1.27 12.60 3.82
C GLU A 88 0.19 12.13 3.69
N LEU A 89 0.44 11.15 2.83
CA LEU A 89 1.79 10.65 2.52
C LEU A 89 2.46 11.41 1.36
N HIS A 90 1.88 12.52 0.92
CA HIS A 90 2.37 13.38 -0.17
C HIS A 90 2.45 12.66 -1.54
N LEU A 91 1.58 11.67 -1.77
CA LEU A 91 1.47 10.91 -3.02
C LEU A 91 0.24 11.35 -3.83
N SER A 92 0.33 12.49 -4.51
CA SER A 92 -0.73 13.01 -5.39
C SER A 92 -0.55 12.66 -6.87
N GLY A 93 0.55 11.99 -7.22
CA GLY A 93 0.91 11.54 -8.56
C GLY A 93 2.29 10.87 -8.56
N GLY A 94 2.80 10.52 -9.75
CA GLY A 94 4.17 10.02 -9.91
C GLY A 94 4.28 8.50 -10.09
N ARG A 95 5.47 7.96 -9.90
CA ARG A 95 5.83 6.57 -10.22
C ARG A 95 5.62 5.68 -9.00
N LEU A 96 4.59 4.84 -9.05
CA LEU A 96 4.22 3.92 -7.98
C LEU A 96 4.57 2.48 -8.33
N LEU A 97 5.15 1.79 -7.35
CA LEU A 97 5.31 0.34 -7.39
C LEU A 97 4.03 -0.33 -6.88
N ILE A 98 3.54 -1.33 -7.60
CA ILE A 98 2.31 -2.07 -7.29
C ILE A 98 2.67 -3.51 -6.99
N GLU A 99 2.20 -4.03 -5.86
CA GLU A 99 2.29 -5.46 -5.55
C GLU A 99 1.79 -6.30 -6.73
N ASP A 100 2.65 -7.20 -7.20
CA ASP A 100 2.40 -8.04 -8.38
C ASP A 100 1.13 -8.87 -8.25
N THR A 101 0.80 -9.28 -7.02
CA THR A 101 -0.38 -10.07 -6.70
C THR A 101 -1.62 -9.25 -6.36
N MET A 102 -1.57 -7.92 -6.49
CA MET A 102 -2.71 -7.05 -6.26
C MET A 102 -3.86 -7.39 -7.21
N ARG A 103 -5.07 -7.50 -6.68
CA ARG A 103 -6.25 -7.75 -7.50
C ARG A 103 -6.46 -6.63 -8.52
N ALA A 104 -6.80 -7.00 -9.74
CA ALA A 104 -7.00 -6.05 -10.84
C ALA A 104 -8.11 -5.03 -10.57
N ASP A 105 -9.21 -5.43 -9.92
CA ASP A 105 -10.30 -4.52 -9.55
C ASP A 105 -9.86 -3.48 -8.51
N TRP A 106 -8.91 -3.81 -7.64
CA TRP A 106 -8.31 -2.83 -6.73
C TRP A 106 -7.45 -1.84 -7.50
N LEU A 107 -6.58 -2.33 -8.39
CA LEU A 107 -5.73 -1.48 -9.22
C LEU A 107 -6.56 -0.54 -10.11
N ILE A 108 -7.64 -1.02 -10.73
CA ILE A 108 -8.55 -0.20 -11.55
C ILE A 108 -9.14 0.97 -10.75
N ASN A 109 -9.47 0.76 -9.48
CA ASN A 109 -10.00 1.84 -8.64
C ASN A 109 -8.87 2.78 -8.15
N VAL A 110 -7.67 2.26 -7.88
CA VAL A 110 -6.48 3.07 -7.59
C VAL A 110 -6.12 4.00 -8.76
N MET A 111 -6.25 3.53 -10.01
CA MET A 111 -6.01 4.33 -11.21
C MET A 111 -6.89 5.59 -11.29
N LYS A 112 -8.03 5.61 -10.59
CA LYS A 112 -8.94 6.76 -10.55
C LYS A 112 -8.55 7.80 -9.50
N LEU A 113 -7.60 7.49 -8.61
CA LEU A 113 -7.26 8.33 -7.45
C LEU A 113 -6.22 9.41 -7.76
N GLY A 114 -5.52 9.32 -8.89
CA GLY A 114 -4.54 10.31 -9.28
C GLY A 114 -3.75 9.93 -10.54
N PRO A 115 -2.96 10.88 -11.09
CA PRO A 115 -2.09 10.66 -12.23
C PRO A 115 -0.82 9.88 -11.83
N PHE A 116 -0.91 8.56 -11.81
CA PHE A 116 0.20 7.67 -11.46
C PHE A 116 0.72 6.89 -12.68
N GLU A 117 2.04 6.67 -12.70
CA GLU A 117 2.69 5.68 -13.55
C GLU A 117 2.94 4.42 -12.71
N PHE A 118 2.34 3.29 -13.12
CA PHE A 118 2.40 2.04 -12.34
C PHE A 118 3.50 1.10 -12.86
N HIS A 119 4.28 0.55 -11.92
CA HIS A 119 5.30 -0.45 -12.20
C HIS A 119 5.15 -1.65 -11.24
N PRO A 120 5.43 -2.89 -11.66
CA PRO A 120 5.40 -4.04 -10.74
C PRO A 120 6.43 -3.89 -9.62
N LEU A 121 6.08 -4.25 -8.39
CA LEU A 121 6.98 -4.22 -7.24
C LEU A 121 8.21 -5.11 -7.46
N SER A 122 8.02 -6.26 -8.12
CA SER A 122 9.09 -7.17 -8.52
C SER A 122 10.16 -6.52 -9.41
N SER A 123 9.86 -5.41 -10.10
CA SER A 123 10.83 -4.71 -10.97
C SER A 123 12.04 -4.14 -10.22
N LEU A 124 11.97 -4.02 -8.89
CA LEU A 124 13.09 -3.64 -8.03
C LEU A 124 14.13 -4.76 -7.85
N VAL A 125 13.75 -6.01 -8.07
CA VAL A 125 14.60 -7.18 -7.89
C VAL A 125 15.03 -7.66 -9.28
N LYS A 126 16.10 -7.06 -9.80
CA LYS A 126 16.84 -7.60 -10.96
C LYS A 126 18.12 -8.26 -10.48
#